data_AF-A0A8K0GK92-F1
#
_entry.id   AF-A0A8K0GK92-F1
#
_cell.length_a   1.000
_cell.length_b   1.000
_cell.length_c   1.000
_cell.angle_alpha   90.00
_cell.angle_beta   90.00
_cell.angle_gamma   90.00
#
_symmetry.space_group_name_H-M   'P 1'
#
loop_
_entity.id
_entity.type
_entity.pdbx_description
1 polymer ?
#
loop_
_entity_poly.entity_id
_entity_poly.type
_entity_poly.pdbx_seq_one_letter_code
_entity_poly.pdbx_strand_id
1 'polypeptide(L)'
;ILRGNSDTATVESHRLMPPIFASRVRVLPYSVHRRTVCLRLELLGCLNEGGVLAYSAPEGSKPSQGLSDSSYDGQVSQGELHGGLGRLVDGETGADNFRLDIGYGKGPYPFVIVSIVYNNFYVLVPSSGNGWVGWKNDSTANGYVELLFEFDQIRNFSAVHLFVNNYFSRDVQVGQISYPHRNGYYKVT
;
A
#
# COMPACT_ATOMS: atom_id res chain seq x y z
N ILE A 1 15.76 8.68 -5.95
CA ILE A 1 16.30 10.06 -5.92
C ILE A 1 15.19 10.99 -6.39
N LEU A 2 14.76 11.93 -5.57
CA LEU A 2 13.78 12.95 -5.97
C LEU A 2 14.53 14.13 -6.59
N ARG A 3 14.04 14.64 -7.72
CA ARG A 3 14.69 15.73 -8.44
C ARG A 3 14.43 17.07 -7.73
N GLY A 4 15.48 17.76 -7.30
CA GLY A 4 15.35 19.11 -6.74
C GLY A 4 15.14 20.20 -7.80
N ASN A 5 15.02 21.44 -7.33
CA ASN A 5 14.93 22.66 -8.13
C ASN A 5 16.18 22.89 -8.99
N SER A 6 15.98 23.40 -10.20
CA SER A 6 17.07 23.84 -11.10
C SER A 6 17.45 25.32 -10.94
N ASP A 7 16.63 26.10 -10.25
CA ASP A 7 16.83 27.53 -10.01
C ASP A 7 16.39 27.94 -8.58
N THR A 8 16.64 29.18 -8.17
CA THR A 8 16.40 29.64 -6.79
C THR A 8 14.98 30.17 -6.51
N ALA A 9 14.11 30.25 -7.52
CA ALA A 9 12.81 30.92 -7.41
C ALA A 9 11.63 29.95 -7.52
N THR A 10 11.80 28.84 -8.25
CA THR A 10 10.74 27.87 -8.48
C THR A 10 10.65 26.84 -7.37
N VAL A 11 9.41 26.43 -7.08
CA VAL A 11 9.13 25.32 -6.16
C VAL A 11 9.02 24.05 -6.98
N GLU A 12 9.79 23.03 -6.62
CA GLU A 12 9.64 21.67 -7.15
C GLU A 12 8.85 20.82 -6.17
N SER A 13 7.74 20.26 -6.64
CA SER A 13 6.81 19.46 -5.83
C SER A 13 6.83 18.00 -6.26
N HIS A 14 6.93 17.09 -5.30
CA HIS A 14 6.87 15.64 -5.52
C HIS A 14 5.70 15.06 -4.77
N ARG A 15 4.83 14.32 -5.48
CA ARG A 15 3.81 13.50 -4.83
C ARG A 15 4.41 12.15 -4.48
N LEU A 16 4.31 11.76 -3.22
CA LEU A 16 4.77 10.47 -2.72
C LEU A 16 3.70 9.42 -3.05
N MET A 17 4.06 8.44 -3.88
CA MET A 17 3.20 7.32 -4.27
C MET A 17 4.02 6.03 -4.22
N PRO A 18 3.69 5.09 -3.33
CA PRO A 18 2.65 5.19 -2.30
C PRO A 18 2.95 6.31 -1.27
N PRO A 19 1.94 6.80 -0.53
CA PRO A 19 2.17 7.72 0.57
C PRO A 19 3.07 7.08 1.64
N ILE A 20 3.86 7.89 2.34
CA ILE A 20 4.75 7.42 3.41
C ILE A 20 4.08 7.69 4.76
N PHE A 21 3.93 6.64 5.56
CA PHE A 21 3.48 6.74 6.95
C PHE A 21 4.70 6.83 7.85
N ALA A 22 4.93 7.98 8.50
CA ALA A 22 6.10 8.16 9.34
C ALA A 22 5.85 9.15 10.48
N SER A 23 6.46 8.87 11.64
CA SER A 23 6.57 9.83 12.74
C SER A 23 7.77 10.76 12.60
N ARG A 24 8.73 10.42 11.72
CA ARG A 24 9.94 11.20 11.45
C ARG A 24 10.34 11.09 9.98
N VAL A 25 10.64 12.21 9.35
CA VAL A 25 11.12 12.27 7.97
C VAL A 25 12.55 12.82 7.96
N ARG A 26 13.48 12.11 7.30
CA ARG A 26 14.87 12.56 7.12
C ARG A 26 15.09 12.92 5.66
N VAL A 27 15.41 14.19 5.40
CA VAL A 27 15.78 14.67 4.05
C VAL A 27 17.29 14.81 3.96
N LEU A 28 17.87 14.24 2.91
CA LEU A 28 19.31 14.27 2.64
C LEU A 28 19.55 15.05 1.34
N PRO A 29 19.91 16.35 1.41
CA PRO A 29 20.21 17.14 0.23
C PRO A 29 21.41 16.53 -0.52
N TYR A 30 21.26 16.37 -1.84
CA TYR A 30 22.28 15.78 -2.70
C TYR A 30 22.51 16.66 -3.93
N SER A 31 23.77 16.87 -4.29
CA SER A 31 24.19 17.55 -5.52
C SER A 31 25.40 16.83 -6.09
N VAL A 32 25.39 16.61 -7.41
CA VAL A 32 26.55 16.07 -8.14
C VAL A 32 27.70 17.09 -8.17
N HIS A 33 27.37 18.39 -8.13
CA HIS A 33 28.36 19.46 -8.17
C HIS A 33 28.80 19.84 -6.75
N ARG A 34 30.11 20.06 -6.56
CA ARG A 34 30.71 20.53 -5.29
C ARG A 34 30.37 22.00 -5.03
N ARG A 35 29.12 22.27 -4.67
CA ARG A 35 28.63 23.60 -4.26
C ARG A 35 27.83 23.47 -2.98
N THR A 36 27.69 24.58 -2.26
CA THR A 36 26.78 24.67 -1.12
C THR A 36 25.36 24.35 -1.57
N VAL A 37 24.69 23.44 -0.86
CA VAL A 37 23.31 23.08 -1.11
C VAL A 37 22.44 23.77 -0.06
N CYS A 38 21.40 24.48 -0.52
CA CYS A 38 20.41 25.11 0.34
C CYS A 38 19.06 24.42 0.13
N LEU A 39 18.29 24.24 1.20
CA LEU A 39 16.98 23.61 1.15
C LEU A 39 15.96 24.48 1.89
N ARG A 40 14.82 24.73 1.23
CA ARG A 40 13.58 25.15 1.87
C ARG A 40 12.55 24.07 1.56
N LEU A 41 11.92 23.50 2.59
CA LEU A 41 11.03 22.35 2.46
C LEU A 41 9.72 22.63 3.18
N GLU A 42 8.64 22.10 2.61
CA GLU A 42 7.35 21.95 3.26
C GLU A 42 6.90 20.49 3.10
N LEU A 43 6.39 19.90 4.18
CA LEU A 43 5.84 18.55 4.18
C LEU A 43 4.33 18.65 4.25
N LEU A 44 3.64 18.14 3.23
CA LEU A 44 2.18 18.12 3.14
C LEU A 44 1.68 16.71 3.42
N GLY A 45 0.68 16.59 4.29
CA GLY A 45 0.08 15.32 4.69
C GLY A 45 -1.12 15.50 5.62
N CYS A 46 -1.61 14.40 6.17
CA CYS A 46 -2.69 14.36 7.15
C CYS A 46 -2.31 13.44 8.33
N LEU A 47 -3.09 13.51 9.42
CA LEU A 47 -2.98 12.55 10.51
C LEU A 47 -3.48 11.18 10.04
N ASN A 48 -2.77 10.12 10.41
CA ASN A 48 -3.21 8.75 10.15
C ASN A 48 -4.27 8.33 11.18
N GLU A 49 -5.55 8.50 10.84
CA GLU A 49 -6.66 8.13 11.72
C GLU A 49 -6.79 6.61 11.91
N GLY A 50 -6.34 5.81 10.92
CA GLY A 50 -6.36 4.36 10.97
C GLY A 50 -5.45 3.78 12.06
N GLY A 51 -4.36 4.47 12.40
CA GLY A 51 -3.49 4.14 13.53
C GLY A 51 -2.72 2.82 13.42
N VAL A 52 -2.76 2.16 12.26
CA VAL A 52 -1.98 0.94 12.01
C VAL A 52 -0.49 1.30 11.95
N LEU A 53 0.31 0.65 12.80
CA LEU A 53 1.76 0.78 12.84
C LEU A 53 2.47 -0.25 11.97
N ALA A 54 1.95 -1.47 11.94
CA ALA A 54 2.46 -2.56 11.13
C ALA A 54 1.36 -3.61 10.91
N TYR A 55 1.54 -4.44 9.88
CA TYR A 55 0.88 -5.72 9.81
C TYR A 55 1.86 -6.84 9.51
N SER A 56 1.50 -8.04 9.96
CA SER A 56 2.16 -9.29 9.61
C SER A 56 1.20 -10.16 8.80
N ALA A 57 1.75 -10.78 7.77
CA ALA A 57 1.00 -11.61 6.83
C ALA A 57 1.95 -12.61 6.15
N PRO A 58 1.46 -13.78 5.71
CA PRO A 58 2.21 -14.62 4.78
C PRO A 58 2.58 -13.84 3.53
N GLU A 59 3.70 -14.16 2.92
CA GLU A 59 4.10 -13.57 1.66
C GLU A 59 3.07 -13.94 0.57
N GLY A 60 2.72 -12.94 -0.25
CA GLY A 60 1.81 -13.15 -1.37
C GLY A 60 2.34 -14.19 -2.37
N SER A 61 1.43 -14.73 -3.17
CA SER A 61 1.72 -15.67 -4.25
C SER A 61 2.83 -15.13 -5.17
N LYS A 62 3.67 -16.05 -5.70
CA LYS A 62 4.89 -15.75 -6.47
C LYS A 62 4.81 -14.44 -7.29
N PRO A 63 5.90 -13.62 -7.31
CA PRO A 63 5.95 -12.32 -8.00
C PRO A 63 5.52 -12.32 -9.47
N SER A 64 5.59 -13.47 -10.15
CA SER A 64 5.15 -13.62 -11.55
C SER A 64 3.65 -13.36 -11.77
N GLN A 65 2.85 -13.38 -10.71
CA GLN A 65 1.42 -13.03 -10.77
C GLN A 65 1.13 -11.59 -10.32
N GLY A 66 2.14 -10.84 -9.84
CA GLY A 66 1.98 -9.47 -9.37
C GLY A 66 1.10 -9.34 -8.12
N LEU A 67 0.90 -10.43 -7.37
CA LEU A 67 0.06 -10.50 -6.16
C LEU A 67 0.86 -10.44 -4.85
N SER A 68 2.17 -10.16 -4.96
CA SER A 68 3.03 -9.87 -3.82
C SER A 68 2.88 -8.41 -3.40
N ASP A 69 3.06 -8.15 -2.11
CA ASP A 69 3.06 -6.79 -1.58
C ASP A 69 4.36 -6.05 -1.94
N SER A 70 4.39 -5.44 -3.12
CA SER A 70 5.58 -4.78 -3.66
C SER A 70 5.97 -3.48 -2.94
N SER A 71 5.06 -2.90 -2.17
CA SER A 71 5.29 -1.67 -1.40
C SER A 71 5.56 -1.94 0.07
N TYR A 72 5.64 -3.22 0.49
CA TYR A 72 5.89 -3.55 1.88
C TYR A 72 7.23 -2.98 2.34
N ASP A 73 7.20 -2.13 3.37
CA ASP A 73 8.39 -1.42 3.88
C ASP A 73 9.04 -2.08 5.11
N GLY A 74 8.47 -3.19 5.56
CA GLY A 74 8.97 -3.99 6.67
C GLY A 74 10.01 -5.03 6.25
N GLN A 75 10.11 -6.07 7.06
CA GLN A 75 11.03 -7.18 6.83
C GLN A 75 10.27 -8.42 6.34
N VAL A 76 10.95 -9.24 5.54
CA VAL A 76 10.43 -10.53 5.06
C VAL A 76 11.33 -11.63 5.56
N SER A 77 10.79 -12.57 6.33
CA SER A 77 11.56 -13.67 6.93
C SER A 77 10.70 -14.93 6.90
N GLN A 78 11.28 -16.04 6.46
CA GLN A 78 10.61 -17.35 6.43
C GLN A 78 9.26 -17.38 5.68
N GLY A 79 9.07 -16.49 4.71
CA GLY A 79 7.81 -16.38 3.96
C GLY A 79 6.72 -15.59 4.69
N GLU A 80 7.08 -14.79 5.70
CA GLU A 80 6.18 -13.87 6.39
C GLU A 80 6.71 -12.44 6.38
N LEU A 81 5.79 -11.51 6.15
CA LEU A 81 5.95 -10.06 6.27
C LEU A 81 5.83 -9.68 7.76
N HIS A 82 6.73 -8.83 8.25
CA HIS A 82 6.69 -8.33 9.63
C HIS A 82 7.22 -6.90 9.79
N GLY A 83 6.61 -6.15 10.73
CA GLY A 83 7.12 -4.86 11.19
C GLY A 83 7.03 -3.71 10.20
N GLY A 84 6.16 -3.80 9.20
CA GLY A 84 5.95 -2.75 8.21
C GLY A 84 4.51 -2.63 7.72
N LEU A 85 4.34 -1.69 6.78
CA LEU A 85 3.11 -1.33 6.09
C LEU A 85 3.31 -1.53 4.59
N GLY A 86 2.22 -1.53 3.83
CA GLY A 86 2.22 -1.80 2.40
C GLY A 86 0.81 -1.75 1.84
N ARG A 87 0.55 -2.52 0.78
CA ARG A 87 -0.69 -2.38 -0.03
C ARG A 87 -1.98 -2.63 0.73
N LEU A 88 -1.95 -3.36 1.84
CA LEU A 88 -3.16 -3.66 2.61
C LEU A 88 -3.74 -2.43 3.32
N VAL A 89 -2.94 -1.36 3.47
CA VAL A 89 -3.29 -0.18 4.28
C VAL A 89 -2.89 1.14 3.61
N ASP A 90 -2.51 1.12 2.33
CA ASP A 90 -2.10 2.31 1.57
C ASP A 90 -3.28 3.20 1.12
N GLY A 91 -4.51 2.72 1.31
CA GLY A 91 -5.75 3.43 0.95
C GLY A 91 -6.11 3.33 -0.54
N GLU A 92 -5.35 2.57 -1.33
CA GLU A 92 -5.67 2.26 -2.72
C GLU A 92 -6.52 0.97 -2.80
N THR A 93 -7.41 0.93 -3.80
CA THR A 93 -8.19 -0.27 -4.11
C THR A 93 -7.82 -0.76 -5.50
N GLY A 94 -7.58 -2.07 -5.64
CA GLY A 94 -7.34 -2.67 -6.95
C GLY A 94 -8.56 -2.65 -7.87
N ALA A 95 -8.34 -2.73 -9.18
CA ALA A 95 -9.41 -2.84 -10.17
C ALA A 95 -10.07 -4.22 -10.13
N ASP A 96 -11.30 -4.33 -10.66
CA ASP A 96 -12.05 -5.60 -10.75
C ASP A 96 -11.23 -6.72 -11.41
N ASN A 97 -10.44 -6.39 -12.43
CA ASN A 97 -9.52 -7.32 -13.06
C ASN A 97 -8.14 -7.23 -12.41
N PHE A 98 -7.85 -8.14 -11.48
CA PHE A 98 -6.57 -8.26 -10.77
C PHE A 98 -5.35 -8.56 -11.66
N ARG A 99 -5.54 -8.88 -12.95
CA ARG A 99 -4.45 -9.04 -13.92
C ARG A 99 -4.13 -7.76 -14.69
N LEU A 100 -4.99 -6.74 -14.62
CA LEU A 100 -4.64 -5.43 -15.14
C LEU A 100 -3.61 -4.84 -14.20
N ASP A 101 -2.36 -4.84 -14.66
CA ASP A 101 -1.32 -4.02 -14.07
C ASP A 101 -1.73 -2.56 -14.31
N ILE A 102 -2.12 -1.90 -13.24
CA ILE A 102 -2.42 -0.47 -13.21
C ILE A 102 -1.10 0.33 -13.21
N GLY A 103 0.03 -0.37 -13.10
CA GLY A 103 1.38 0.09 -13.29
C GLY A 103 1.63 0.89 -14.57
N TYR A 104 2.60 1.79 -14.44
CA TYR A 104 3.17 2.61 -15.52
C TYR A 104 3.25 1.85 -16.86
N GLY A 105 2.40 2.23 -17.82
CA GLY A 105 2.54 1.85 -19.23
C GLY A 105 2.04 0.46 -19.64
N LYS A 106 1.21 -0.23 -18.84
CA LYS A 106 0.73 -1.59 -19.19
C LYS A 106 -0.77 -1.77 -19.44
N GLY A 107 -1.53 -0.68 -19.54
CA GLY A 107 -2.92 -0.67 -20.02
C GLY A 107 -3.18 0.44 -21.05
N PRO A 108 -4.31 0.43 -21.78
CA PRO A 108 -4.69 1.52 -22.68
C PRO A 108 -4.90 2.87 -21.97
N TYR A 109 -4.97 2.85 -20.64
CA TYR A 109 -5.07 4.02 -19.78
C TYR A 109 -3.87 4.04 -18.83
N PRO A 110 -2.92 4.98 -18.99
CA PRO A 110 -1.74 5.09 -18.11
C PRO A 110 -2.04 5.69 -16.73
N PHE A 111 -3.32 5.82 -16.35
CA PHE A 111 -3.76 6.55 -15.16
C PHE A 111 -5.04 5.95 -14.56
N VAL A 112 -5.08 5.74 -13.24
CA VAL A 112 -6.36 5.55 -12.51
C VAL A 112 -6.93 6.91 -12.19
N ILE A 113 -8.25 7.05 -12.39
CA ILE A 113 -9.02 8.14 -11.80
C ILE A 113 -9.24 7.79 -10.33
N VAL A 114 -8.41 8.32 -9.43
CA VAL A 114 -8.76 8.33 -8.02
C VAL A 114 -9.69 9.53 -7.83
N SER A 115 -10.93 9.28 -7.37
CA SER A 115 -11.87 10.31 -6.95
C SER A 115 -11.38 11.00 -5.66
N ILE A 116 -10.27 11.73 -5.71
CA ILE A 116 -9.95 12.72 -4.69
C ILE A 116 -10.53 14.04 -5.20
N VAL A 117 -11.70 14.40 -4.69
CA VAL A 117 -12.35 15.68 -5.02
C VAL A 117 -11.66 16.79 -4.23
N TYR A 118 -10.61 17.38 -4.78
CA TYR A 118 -10.22 18.76 -4.43
C TYR A 118 -10.59 19.65 -5.63
N ASN A 119 -11.58 20.52 -5.44
CA ASN A 119 -12.00 21.54 -6.42
C ASN A 119 -12.33 21.04 -7.85
N ASN A 120 -13.12 19.96 -7.99
CA ASN A 120 -13.57 19.42 -9.29
C ASN A 120 -12.44 19.04 -10.27
N PHE A 121 -11.23 18.76 -9.77
CA PHE A 121 -10.10 18.31 -10.59
C PHE A 121 -9.85 16.81 -10.38
N TYR A 122 -9.91 16.02 -11.46
CA TYR A 122 -9.55 14.60 -11.43
C TYR A 122 -8.03 14.46 -11.43
N VAL A 123 -7.44 14.00 -10.33
CA VAL A 123 -6.00 13.73 -10.26
C VAL A 123 -5.73 12.32 -10.76
N LEU A 124 -4.99 12.23 -11.84
CA LEU A 124 -4.50 10.98 -12.41
C LEU A 124 -3.34 10.46 -11.55
N VAL A 125 -3.52 9.29 -10.93
CA VAL A 125 -2.54 8.69 -10.00
C VAL A 125 -1.93 7.45 -10.63
N PRO A 126 -0.61 7.41 -10.86
CA PRO A 126 0.09 6.17 -11.15
C PRO A 126 0.10 5.28 -9.89
N SER A 127 -0.61 4.16 -9.93
CA SER A 127 -0.42 3.05 -8.99
C SER A 127 0.55 2.05 -9.62
N SER A 128 1.43 1.41 -8.84
CA SER A 128 2.35 0.39 -9.34
C SER A 128 1.80 -1.01 -9.05
N GLY A 129 1.48 -1.83 -10.05
CA GLY A 129 0.92 -3.17 -9.88
C GLY A 129 -0.61 -3.23 -9.99
N ASN A 130 -1.21 -4.36 -9.61
CA ASN A 130 -2.65 -4.61 -9.78
C ASN A 130 -3.53 -4.12 -8.61
N GLY A 131 -2.94 -3.55 -7.56
CA GLY A 131 -3.67 -3.12 -6.36
C GLY A 131 -4.14 -4.26 -5.46
N TRP A 132 -3.64 -5.48 -5.65
CA TRP A 132 -4.08 -6.66 -4.90
C TRP A 132 -2.89 -7.41 -4.29
N VAL A 133 -3.07 -7.87 -3.06
CA VAL A 133 -2.23 -8.91 -2.43
C VAL A 133 -3.05 -10.20 -2.42
N GLY A 134 -2.44 -11.33 -2.81
CA GLY A 134 -3.19 -12.58 -2.96
C GLY A 134 -2.40 -13.82 -2.56
N TRP A 135 -3.07 -14.76 -1.91
CA TRP A 135 -2.52 -16.03 -1.44
C TRP A 135 -3.22 -17.20 -2.12
N LYS A 136 -2.48 -18.25 -2.45
CA LYS A 136 -3.08 -19.51 -2.92
C LYS A 136 -3.41 -20.40 -1.74
N ASN A 137 -4.55 -21.10 -1.82
CA ASN A 137 -4.97 -22.05 -0.80
C ASN A 137 -3.86 -23.09 -0.51
N ASP A 138 -3.27 -23.65 -1.57
CA ASP A 138 -2.19 -24.66 -1.50
C ASP A 138 -0.90 -24.14 -0.84
N SER A 139 -0.71 -22.82 -0.75
CA SER A 139 0.46 -22.20 -0.10
C SER A 139 0.25 -21.93 1.39
N THR A 140 -0.97 -22.10 1.91
CA THR A 140 -1.26 -21.89 3.33
C THR A 140 -1.28 -23.22 4.07
N ALA A 141 -0.35 -23.43 5.01
CA ALA A 141 -0.22 -24.70 5.73
C ALA A 141 -1.49 -25.13 6.49
N ASN A 142 -2.32 -24.16 6.88
CA ASN A 142 -3.51 -24.37 7.69
C ASN A 142 -4.83 -24.14 6.93
N GLY A 143 -4.77 -23.87 5.62
CA GLY A 143 -5.96 -23.57 4.80
C GLY A 143 -6.62 -22.21 5.12
N TYR A 144 -5.89 -21.28 5.75
CA TYR A 144 -6.33 -19.91 5.99
C TYR A 144 -5.14 -18.95 5.93
N VAL A 145 -5.43 -17.67 5.70
CA VAL A 145 -4.44 -16.58 5.77
C VAL A 145 -4.62 -15.87 7.10
N GLU A 146 -3.57 -15.81 7.90
CA GLU A 146 -3.54 -15.01 9.13
C GLU A 146 -3.01 -13.62 8.81
N LEU A 147 -3.77 -12.59 9.20
CA LEU A 147 -3.34 -11.20 9.13
C LEU A 147 -3.35 -10.62 10.54
N LEU A 148 -2.21 -10.12 11.00
CA LEU A 148 -2.06 -9.51 12.31
C LEU A 148 -1.79 -8.01 12.12
N PHE A 149 -2.58 -7.15 12.76
CA PHE A 149 -2.41 -5.69 12.69
C PHE A 149 -2.01 -5.14 14.07
N GLU A 150 -0.98 -4.30 14.08
CA GLU A 150 -0.52 -3.57 15.27
C GLU A 150 -1.00 -2.13 15.20
N PHE A 151 -1.58 -1.62 16.30
CA PHE A 151 -2.08 -0.25 16.39
C PHE A 151 -1.29 0.57 17.40
N ASP A 152 -1.24 1.88 17.16
CA ASP A 152 -0.58 2.86 18.03
C ASP A 152 -1.13 2.92 19.46
N GLN A 153 -2.41 2.58 19.64
CA GLN A 153 -3.10 2.60 20.92
C GLN A 153 -4.28 1.61 20.93
N ILE A 154 -4.80 1.32 22.13
CA ILE A 154 -6.02 0.52 22.28
C ILE A 154 -7.19 1.29 21.67
N ARG A 155 -7.91 0.64 20.75
CA ARG A 155 -9.02 1.23 19.98
C ARG A 155 -10.30 0.42 20.16
N ASN A 156 -11.44 1.10 20.07
CA ASN A 156 -12.75 0.45 19.98
C ASN A 156 -13.14 0.32 18.51
N PHE A 157 -13.21 -0.91 17.99
CA PHE A 157 -13.50 -1.17 16.58
C PHE A 157 -15.00 -1.41 16.37
N SER A 158 -15.65 -0.52 15.62
CA SER A 158 -17.08 -0.66 15.26
C SER A 158 -17.31 -1.41 13.95
N ALA A 159 -16.30 -1.43 13.06
CA ALA A 159 -16.38 -2.06 11.74
C ALA A 159 -14.98 -2.44 11.22
N VAL A 160 -14.94 -3.40 10.32
CA VAL A 160 -13.78 -3.73 9.49
C VAL A 160 -14.27 -3.78 8.04
N HIS A 161 -13.60 -3.04 7.14
CA HIS A 161 -13.92 -3.02 5.72
C HIS A 161 -12.84 -3.81 4.96
N LEU A 162 -13.25 -4.87 4.28
CA LEU A 162 -12.36 -5.72 3.50
C LEU A 162 -12.75 -5.61 2.03
N PHE A 163 -11.81 -5.11 1.23
CA PHE A 163 -11.95 -5.12 -0.22
C PHE A 163 -11.36 -6.44 -0.71
N VAL A 164 -12.21 -7.28 -1.30
CA VAL A 164 -11.85 -8.60 -1.79
C VAL A 164 -12.18 -8.70 -3.26
N ASN A 165 -11.29 -9.28 -4.05
CA ASN A 165 -11.54 -9.52 -5.46
C ASN A 165 -12.41 -10.78 -5.62
N ASN A 166 -13.47 -10.71 -6.43
CA ASN A 166 -14.36 -11.83 -6.71
C ASN A 166 -14.40 -12.18 -8.21
N TYR A 167 -13.24 -12.33 -8.84
CA TYR A 167 -13.15 -12.71 -10.25
C TYR A 167 -13.23 -14.24 -10.43
N PHE A 168 -14.41 -14.80 -10.10
CA PHE A 168 -14.72 -16.23 -10.05
C PHE A 168 -14.34 -17.01 -11.33
N SER A 169 -14.38 -16.36 -12.49
CA SER A 169 -14.03 -16.99 -13.78
C SER A 169 -12.53 -17.32 -13.95
N ARG A 170 -11.67 -17.00 -12.97
CA ARG A 170 -10.21 -17.21 -13.03
C ARG A 170 -9.60 -17.65 -11.69
N ASP A 171 -10.33 -18.45 -10.91
CA ASP A 171 -9.87 -19.07 -9.66
C ASP A 171 -9.53 -18.08 -8.52
N VAL A 172 -10.11 -16.88 -8.54
CA VAL A 172 -10.10 -15.94 -7.42
C VAL A 172 -11.48 -15.93 -6.79
N GLN A 173 -11.58 -16.46 -5.58
CA GLN A 173 -12.83 -16.61 -4.84
C GLN A 173 -12.77 -15.78 -3.55
N VAL A 174 -13.91 -15.20 -3.16
CA VAL A 174 -14.08 -14.55 -1.87
C VAL A 174 -13.93 -15.59 -0.75
N GLY A 175 -12.94 -15.41 0.13
CA GLY A 175 -12.84 -16.15 1.38
C GLY A 175 -13.99 -15.82 2.33
N GLN A 176 -14.52 -16.81 3.03
CA GLN A 176 -15.48 -16.63 4.12
C GLN A 176 -14.79 -16.14 5.40
N ILE A 177 -15.08 -14.92 5.82
CA ILE A 177 -14.61 -14.40 7.10
C ILE A 177 -15.42 -15.05 8.23
N SER A 178 -14.74 -15.70 9.18
CA SER A 178 -15.37 -16.24 10.40
C SER A 178 -14.93 -15.46 11.64
N TYR A 179 -15.90 -15.10 12.48
CA TYR A 179 -15.66 -14.41 13.75
C TYR A 179 -15.39 -15.44 14.85
N PRO A 180 -14.20 -15.50 15.48
CA PRO A 180 -14.05 -16.28 16.70
C PRO A 180 -14.59 -15.49 17.90
N HIS A 181 -15.40 -16.15 18.72
CA HIS A 181 -16.11 -15.50 19.83
C HIS A 181 -15.22 -15.18 21.03
N ARG A 182 -13.91 -15.48 21.03
CA ARG A 182 -12.99 -15.12 22.12
C ARG A 182 -11.57 -14.91 21.55
N ASN A 183 -10.95 -13.79 21.94
CA ASN A 183 -9.53 -13.41 21.76
C ASN A 183 -9.11 -12.60 20.52
N GLY A 184 -10.01 -11.94 19.80
CA GLY A 184 -9.60 -10.78 18.97
C GLY A 184 -8.75 -11.06 17.72
N TYR A 185 -8.61 -12.33 17.31
CA TYR A 185 -8.03 -12.69 16.02
C TYR A 185 -9.12 -12.72 14.95
N TYR A 186 -8.89 -12.12 13.78
CA TYR A 186 -9.81 -12.23 12.64
C TYR A 186 -9.38 -13.42 11.78
N LYS A 187 -10.26 -14.42 11.64
CA LYS A 187 -9.97 -15.60 10.82
C LYS A 187 -10.59 -15.41 9.43
N VAL A 188 -9.76 -15.29 8.40
CA VAL A 188 -10.19 -15.32 7.00
C VAL A 188 -10.13 -16.78 6.55
N THR A 189 -11.29 -17.43 6.45
CA THR A 189 -11.44 -18.82 5.97
C THR A 189 -11.74 -18.86 4.49
#